data_AF-A0A834ALP3-F1
#
_entry.id   AF-A0A834ALP3-F1
#
_cell.length_a   1.000
_cell.length_b   1.000
_cell.length_c   1.000
_cell.angle_alpha   90.00
_cell.angle_beta   90.00
_cell.angle_gamma   90.00
#
_symmetry.space_group_name_H-M   'P 1'
#
loop_
_entity.id
_entity.type
_entity.pdbx_description
1 polymer ?
#
loop_
_entity_poly.entity_id
_entity_poly.type
_entity_poly.pdbx_seq_one_letter_code
_entity_poly.pdbx_strand_id
1 'polypeptide(L)'
;MGLLDSEQGSVLNVVSTALNDTVEFYRWTWSITDKRVENWPLMHSPWPTLCISTLYLLFVWLGPKWMKAREPFQMRLVLIVYNFGMVLLNLFIFRELFLGSYNAGYSYICQSVDYSDNVNEVRIAAALWWYFVSKGIEYLDTVFFILRKKNNQVSFLHVYHHCTMFTLWWIGIKWVAGGQAFFGAQMNSFIHVIMYSYYGLTAFGPWIQKYLWWKRYLTMLQLVS
;
A
#
# COMPACT_ATOMS: atom_id res chain seq x y z
N MET A 1 -48.55 -30.16 2.04
CA MET A 1 -47.16 -30.67 1.98
C MET A 1 -46.43 -30.26 0.69
N GLY A 2 -46.81 -29.17 0.01
CA GLY A 2 -46.25 -28.80 -1.31
C GLY A 2 -45.86 -27.33 -1.48
N LEU A 3 -45.80 -26.55 -0.39
CA LEU A 3 -45.35 -25.14 -0.43
C LEU A 3 -43.89 -24.97 0.02
N LEU A 4 -43.34 -25.91 0.80
CA LEU A 4 -41.94 -25.84 1.26
C LEU A 4 -40.95 -26.30 0.17
N ASP A 5 -41.33 -27.26 -0.67
CA ASP A 5 -40.44 -27.81 -1.71
C ASP A 5 -40.26 -26.85 -2.92
N SER A 6 -41.24 -25.99 -3.21
CA SER A 6 -41.12 -25.00 -4.31
C SER A 6 -40.25 -23.81 -3.91
N GLU A 7 -40.30 -23.40 -2.64
CA GLU A 7 -39.48 -22.33 -2.08
C GLU A 7 -38.01 -22.76 -1.99
N GLN A 8 -37.76 -24.02 -1.60
CA GLN A 8 -36.41 -24.60 -1.52
C GLN A 8 -35.75 -24.75 -2.91
N GLY A 9 -36.52 -25.13 -3.94
CA GLY A 9 -36.07 -25.15 -5.34
C GLY A 9 -35.79 -23.76 -5.92
N SER A 10 -36.57 -22.75 -5.53
CA SER A 10 -36.35 -21.35 -5.90
C SER A 10 -35.06 -20.79 -5.28
N VAL A 11 -34.85 -21.02 -3.98
CA VAL A 11 -33.63 -20.58 -3.28
C VAL A 11 -32.38 -21.26 -3.82
N LEU A 12 -32.43 -22.57 -4.12
CA LEU A 12 -31.29 -23.28 -4.72
C LEU A 12 -30.94 -22.77 -6.12
N ASN A 13 -31.95 -22.43 -6.94
CA ASN A 13 -31.73 -21.82 -8.24
C ASN A 13 -31.15 -20.41 -8.12
N VAL A 14 -31.65 -19.58 -7.20
CA VAL A 14 -31.11 -18.24 -6.94
C VAL A 14 -29.65 -18.32 -6.45
N VAL A 15 -29.35 -19.24 -5.53
CA VAL A 15 -27.98 -19.45 -5.04
C VAL A 15 -27.08 -19.99 -6.14
N SER A 16 -27.54 -20.91 -6.98
CA SER A 16 -26.75 -21.45 -8.10
C SER A 16 -26.48 -20.39 -9.17
N THR A 17 -27.45 -19.54 -9.50
CA THR A 17 -27.26 -18.43 -10.45
C THR A 17 -26.29 -17.42 -9.88
N ALA A 18 -26.47 -16.99 -8.62
CA ALA A 18 -25.54 -16.07 -7.97
C ALA A 18 -24.11 -16.64 -7.87
N LEU A 19 -23.98 -17.94 -7.64
CA LEU A 19 -22.67 -18.62 -7.65
C LEU A 19 -22.05 -18.63 -9.04
N ASN A 20 -22.80 -18.97 -10.08
CA ASN A 20 -22.30 -18.95 -11.46
C ASN A 20 -21.91 -17.54 -11.90
N ASP A 21 -22.74 -16.53 -11.61
CA ASP A 21 -22.44 -15.13 -11.90
C ASP A 21 -21.16 -14.67 -11.18
N THR A 22 -20.98 -15.08 -9.92
CA THR A 22 -19.76 -14.77 -9.15
C THR A 22 -18.53 -15.47 -9.75
N VAL A 23 -18.67 -16.73 -10.16
CA VAL A 23 -17.59 -17.50 -10.79
C VAL A 23 -17.23 -16.94 -12.17
N GLU A 24 -18.21 -16.53 -12.96
CA GLU A 24 -18.00 -15.88 -14.25
C GLU A 24 -17.33 -14.51 -14.08
N PHE A 25 -17.79 -13.70 -13.13
CA PHE A 25 -17.13 -12.43 -12.80
C PHE A 25 -15.69 -12.64 -12.34
N TYR A 26 -15.44 -13.65 -11.50
CA TYR A 26 -14.09 -14.02 -11.10
C TYR A 26 -13.25 -14.43 -12.32
N ARG A 27 -13.72 -15.35 -13.18
CA ARG A 27 -12.99 -15.76 -14.38
C ARG A 27 -12.73 -14.59 -15.34
N TRP A 28 -13.71 -13.71 -15.51
CA TRP A 28 -13.57 -12.51 -16.31
C TRP A 28 -12.50 -11.57 -15.73
N THR A 29 -12.54 -11.27 -14.43
CA THR A 29 -11.50 -10.44 -13.78
C THR A 29 -10.12 -11.05 -13.92
N TRP A 30 -9.96 -12.37 -13.87
CA TRP A 30 -8.67 -13.03 -14.14
C TRP A 30 -8.23 -12.92 -15.60
N SER A 31 -9.15 -12.94 -16.55
CA SER A 31 -8.83 -12.84 -17.98
C SER A 31 -8.27 -11.48 -18.40
N ILE A 32 -8.61 -10.41 -17.65
CA ILE A 32 -8.16 -9.02 -17.90
C ILE A 32 -6.94 -8.63 -17.05
N THR A 33 -6.31 -9.58 -16.36
CA THR A 33 -5.12 -9.29 -15.54
C THR A 33 -3.92 -8.97 -16.41
N ASP A 34 -3.08 -8.05 -15.91
CA ASP A 34 -1.85 -7.68 -16.61
C ASP A 34 -0.84 -8.83 -16.51
N LYS A 35 -0.53 -9.44 -17.67
CA LYS A 35 0.37 -10.59 -17.77
C LYS A 35 1.81 -10.24 -17.37
N ARG A 36 2.21 -8.96 -17.45
CA ARG A 36 3.58 -8.51 -17.15
C ARG A 36 3.94 -8.68 -15.68
N VAL A 37 2.94 -8.56 -14.80
CA VAL A 37 3.13 -8.60 -13.33
C VAL A 37 2.75 -9.95 -12.72
N GLU A 38 2.27 -10.90 -13.52
CA GLU A 38 1.71 -12.18 -13.05
C GLU A 38 2.73 -12.99 -12.22
N ASN A 39 3.98 -13.01 -12.67
CA ASN A 39 5.06 -13.76 -12.02
C ASN A 39 5.74 -12.99 -10.88
N TRP A 40 5.29 -11.77 -10.57
CA TRP A 40 5.93 -10.96 -9.53
C TRP A 40 5.47 -11.38 -8.13
N PRO A 41 6.35 -11.24 -7.12
CA PRO A 41 6.00 -11.64 -5.76
C PRO A 41 4.75 -10.91 -5.28
N LEU A 42 3.88 -11.65 -4.57
CA LEU A 42 2.55 -11.21 -4.07
C LEU A 42 1.48 -10.92 -5.15
N MET A 43 1.78 -11.07 -6.44
CA MET A 43 0.80 -10.82 -7.53
C MET A 43 0.11 -12.09 -8.05
N HIS A 44 0.57 -13.28 -7.66
CA HIS A 44 -0.03 -14.55 -8.07
C HIS A 44 -1.43 -14.77 -7.47
N SER A 45 -1.71 -14.24 -6.29
CA SER A 45 -3.00 -14.45 -5.61
C SER A 45 -3.35 -13.27 -4.71
N PRO A 46 -4.64 -12.96 -4.50
CA PRO A 46 -5.08 -11.99 -3.49
C PRO A 46 -4.87 -12.48 -2.05
N TRP A 47 -4.78 -13.79 -1.84
CA TRP A 47 -4.74 -14.38 -0.49
C TRP A 47 -3.57 -13.88 0.36
N PRO A 48 -2.31 -13.83 -0.12
CA PRO A 48 -1.19 -13.29 0.65
C PRO A 48 -1.42 -11.84 1.11
N THR A 49 -1.90 -10.97 0.22
CA THR A 49 -2.20 -9.56 0.53
C THR A 49 -3.28 -9.46 1.61
N LEU A 50 -4.37 -10.22 1.48
CA LEU A 50 -5.45 -10.25 2.47
C LEU A 50 -5.00 -10.82 3.83
N CYS A 51 -4.16 -11.86 3.81
CA CYS A 51 -3.56 -12.42 5.02
C CYS A 51 -2.69 -11.38 5.73
N ILE A 52 -1.84 -10.65 5.00
CA ILE A 52 -0.99 -9.59 5.57
C ILE A 52 -1.86 -8.48 6.18
N SER A 53 -2.87 -7.99 5.44
CA SER A 53 -3.80 -6.96 5.95
C SER A 53 -4.56 -7.41 7.20
N THR A 54 -5.00 -8.68 7.24
CA THR A 54 -5.70 -9.24 8.39
C THR A 54 -4.77 -9.39 9.60
N LEU A 55 -3.56 -9.90 9.39
CA LEU A 55 -2.54 -9.99 10.44
C LEU A 55 -2.18 -8.60 10.98
N TYR A 56 -2.07 -7.60 10.11
CA TYR A 56 -1.86 -6.21 10.52
C TYR A 56 -2.98 -5.70 11.42
N LEU A 57 -4.25 -5.87 11.04
CA LEU A 57 -5.39 -5.44 11.85
C LEU A 57 -5.45 -6.18 13.20
N LEU A 58 -5.17 -7.48 13.21
CA LEU A 58 -5.06 -8.27 14.43
C LEU A 58 -3.95 -7.73 15.34
N PHE A 59 -2.78 -7.39 14.78
CA PHE A 59 -1.68 -6.81 15.53
C PHE A 59 -2.04 -5.43 16.08
N VAL A 60 -2.71 -4.58 15.31
CA VAL A 60 -3.16 -3.25 15.77
C VAL A 60 -4.17 -3.37 16.92
N TRP A 61 -5.03 -4.39 16.90
CA TRP A 61 -6.00 -4.63 17.96
C TRP A 61 -5.41 -5.28 19.22
N LEU A 62 -4.51 -6.26 19.05
CA LEU A 62 -3.92 -7.02 20.15
C LEU A 62 -2.70 -6.32 20.77
N GLY A 63 -1.91 -5.63 19.94
CA GLY A 63 -0.64 -5.02 20.31
C GLY A 63 -0.75 -4.03 21.48
N PRO A 64 -1.70 -3.06 21.48
CA PRO A 64 -1.90 -2.15 22.60
C PRO A 64 -2.30 -2.87 23.90
N LYS A 65 -3.08 -3.94 23.82
CA LYS A 65 -3.50 -4.76 24.98
C LYS A 65 -2.29 -5.48 25.57
N TRP A 66 -1.46 -6.07 24.72
CA TRP A 66 -0.23 -6.77 25.12
C TRP A 66 0.81 -5.82 25.71
N MET A 67 0.96 -4.62 25.13
CA MET A 67 1.89 -3.60 25.61
C MET A 67 1.44 -2.94 26.91
N LYS A 68 0.17 -3.06 27.34
CA LYS A 68 -0.32 -2.44 28.58
C LYS A 68 0.54 -2.82 29.79
N ALA A 69 0.97 -4.08 29.87
CA ALA A 69 1.77 -4.63 30.97
C ALA A 69 3.30 -4.51 30.78
N ARG A 70 3.79 -3.87 29.71
CA ARG A 70 5.22 -3.80 29.38
C ARG A 70 5.72 -2.36 29.28
N GLU A 71 7.01 -2.14 29.47
CA GLU A 71 7.62 -0.83 29.23
C GLU A 71 7.78 -0.55 27.72
N PRO A 72 7.83 0.73 27.30
CA PRO A 72 8.02 1.06 25.89
C PRO A 72 9.43 0.68 25.41
N PHE A 73 9.52 -0.01 24.29
CA PHE A 73 10.80 -0.44 23.73
C PHE A 73 11.61 0.75 23.17
N GLN A 74 12.88 0.87 23.56
CA GLN A 74 13.80 1.87 23.02
C GLN A 74 14.57 1.34 21.81
N MET A 75 13.92 1.31 20.64
CA MET A 75 14.51 0.78 19.40
C MET A 75 15.09 1.87 18.49
N ARG A 76 15.82 2.83 19.08
CA ARG A 76 16.26 4.03 18.37
C ARG A 76 17.08 3.72 17.11
N LEU A 77 18.03 2.78 17.20
CA LEU A 77 18.84 2.36 16.06
C LEU A 77 17.99 1.72 14.95
N VAL A 78 17.06 0.84 15.32
CA VAL A 78 16.14 0.18 14.37
C VAL A 78 15.30 1.22 13.64
N LEU A 79 14.78 2.22 14.34
CA LEU A 79 14.04 3.31 13.71
C LEU A 79 14.92 4.13 12.75
N ILE A 80 16.17 4.41 13.10
CA ILE A 80 17.08 5.14 12.19
C ILE A 80 17.33 4.33 10.91
N VAL A 81 17.67 3.04 11.05
CA VAL A 81 17.91 2.15 9.91
C VAL A 81 16.66 2.00 9.05
N TYR A 82 15.50 1.81 9.69
CA TYR A 82 14.21 1.71 9.00
C TYR A 82 13.87 2.99 8.22
N ASN A 83 13.93 4.17 8.87
CA ASN A 83 13.62 5.43 8.22
C ASN A 83 14.59 5.70 7.05
N PHE A 84 15.88 5.41 7.22
CA PHE A 84 16.87 5.56 6.15
C PHE A 84 16.61 4.59 4.99
N GLY A 85 16.28 3.33 5.28
CA GLY A 85 15.88 2.35 4.27
C GLY A 85 14.64 2.80 3.50
N MET A 86 13.63 3.34 4.19
CA MET A 86 12.43 3.89 3.56
C MET A 86 12.71 5.11 2.69
N VAL A 87 13.64 5.99 3.09
CA VAL A 87 14.11 7.09 2.24
C VAL A 87 14.72 6.57 0.95
N LEU A 88 15.64 5.59 1.04
CA LEU A 88 16.29 5.02 -0.14
C LEU A 88 15.29 4.31 -1.06
N LEU A 89 14.35 3.55 -0.49
CA LEU A 89 13.33 2.84 -1.24
C LEU A 89 12.41 3.81 -1.99
N ASN A 90 11.89 4.84 -1.31
CA ASN A 90 11.01 5.83 -1.94
C ASN A 90 11.76 6.70 -2.95
N LEU A 91 13.05 6.99 -2.72
CA LEU A 91 13.89 7.70 -3.69
C LEU A 91 14.13 6.86 -4.95
N PHE A 92 14.36 5.57 -4.78
CA PHE A 92 14.47 4.62 -5.89
C PHE A 92 13.18 4.59 -6.72
N ILE A 93 12.03 4.41 -6.07
CA ILE A 93 10.72 4.40 -6.74
C ILE A 93 10.48 5.72 -7.49
N PHE A 94 10.72 6.85 -6.84
CA PHE A 94 10.56 8.17 -7.46
C PHE A 94 11.45 8.33 -8.70
N ARG A 95 12.72 7.92 -8.61
CA ARG A 95 13.66 7.96 -9.73
C ARG A 95 13.22 7.08 -10.88
N GLU A 96 12.80 5.85 -10.59
CA GLU A 96 12.37 4.89 -11.61
C GLU A 96 11.08 5.36 -12.31
N LEU A 97 10.10 5.90 -11.56
CA LEU A 97 8.91 6.51 -12.13
C LEU A 97 9.24 7.76 -12.97
N PHE A 98 10.15 8.62 -12.50
CA PHE A 98 10.53 9.83 -13.22
C PHE A 98 11.26 9.52 -14.53
N LEU A 99 12.25 8.63 -14.48
CA LEU A 99 12.98 8.21 -15.69
C LEU A 99 12.09 7.41 -16.63
N GLY A 100 11.24 6.53 -16.10
CA GLY A 100 10.28 5.76 -16.88
C GLY A 100 9.30 6.67 -17.62
N SER A 101 8.66 7.60 -16.92
CA SER A 101 7.68 8.52 -17.51
C SER A 101 8.32 9.49 -18.50
N TYR A 102 9.52 10.00 -18.20
CA TYR A 102 10.25 10.92 -19.10
C TYR A 102 10.65 10.21 -20.40
N ASN A 103 11.21 9.00 -20.30
CA ASN A 103 11.65 8.23 -21.46
C ASN A 103 10.48 7.67 -22.28
N ALA A 104 9.34 7.42 -21.65
CA ALA A 104 8.11 7.00 -22.32
C ALA A 104 7.31 8.18 -22.93
N GLY A 105 7.70 9.43 -22.64
CA GLY A 105 7.00 10.61 -23.14
C GLY A 105 5.58 10.77 -22.60
N TYR A 106 5.36 10.37 -21.34
CA TYR A 106 4.04 10.39 -20.72
C TYR A 106 3.47 11.80 -20.57
N SER A 107 2.18 11.95 -20.84
CA SER A 107 1.43 13.16 -20.53
C SER A 107 1.09 13.18 -19.04
N TYR A 108 1.30 14.32 -18.37
CA TYR A 108 0.87 14.54 -16.98
C TYR A 108 -0.66 14.65 -16.83
N ILE A 109 -1.39 14.64 -17.94
CA ILE A 109 -2.85 14.77 -18.01
C ILE A 109 -3.38 13.63 -18.89
N CYS A 110 -4.23 12.80 -18.32
CA CYS A 110 -4.95 11.70 -18.97
C CYS A 110 -4.03 10.71 -19.70
N GLN A 111 -3.10 10.08 -18.97
CA GLN A 111 -2.23 9.04 -19.53
C GLN A 111 -2.94 7.68 -19.55
N SER A 112 -3.12 7.12 -20.75
CA SER A 112 -3.59 5.75 -20.93
C SER A 112 -2.51 4.74 -20.54
N VAL A 113 -2.96 3.54 -20.18
CA VAL A 113 -2.08 2.44 -19.81
C VAL A 113 -1.66 1.74 -21.10
N ASP A 114 -0.36 1.68 -21.35
CA ASP A 114 0.17 0.82 -22.39
C ASP A 114 0.52 -0.54 -21.79
N TYR A 115 -0.09 -1.60 -22.33
CA TYR A 115 0.12 -2.99 -21.93
C TYR A 115 1.24 -3.67 -22.73
N SER A 116 1.97 -2.91 -23.55
CA SER A 116 3.11 -3.42 -24.29
C SER A 116 4.26 -3.85 -23.36
N ASP A 117 5.09 -4.79 -23.85
CA ASP A 117 6.32 -5.25 -23.20
C ASP A 117 7.51 -4.29 -23.43
N ASN A 118 7.22 -3.01 -23.72
CA ASN A 118 8.24 -2.00 -23.88
C ASN A 118 9.06 -1.86 -22.59
N VAL A 119 10.39 -1.71 -22.74
CA VAL A 119 11.32 -1.63 -21.59
C VAL A 119 10.92 -0.51 -20.61
N ASN A 120 10.43 0.63 -21.11
CA ASN A 120 9.99 1.74 -20.27
C ASN A 120 8.67 1.45 -19.53
N GLU A 121 7.71 0.78 -20.18
CA GLU A 121 6.42 0.40 -19.59
C GLU A 121 6.59 -0.65 -18.49
N VAL A 122 7.40 -1.68 -18.74
CA VAL A 122 7.75 -2.70 -17.75
C VAL A 122 8.49 -2.07 -16.57
N ARG A 123 9.34 -1.07 -16.82
CA ARG A 123 10.05 -0.32 -15.77
C ARG A 123 9.09 0.50 -14.89
N ILE A 124 8.09 1.15 -15.49
CA ILE A 124 7.04 1.87 -14.74
C ILE A 124 6.23 0.88 -13.92
N ALA A 125 5.78 -0.23 -14.52
CA ALA A 125 5.08 -1.30 -13.82
C ALA A 125 5.91 -1.81 -12.62
N ALA A 126 7.22 -2.02 -12.80
CA ALA A 126 8.12 -2.49 -11.74
C ALA A 126 8.25 -1.47 -10.61
N ALA A 127 8.33 -0.18 -10.95
CA ALA A 127 8.36 0.89 -9.97
C ALA A 127 7.05 0.98 -9.18
N LEU A 128 5.89 0.80 -9.85
CA LEU A 128 4.59 0.70 -9.18
C LEU A 128 4.51 -0.52 -8.26
N TRP A 129 5.07 -1.66 -8.66
CA TRP A 129 5.17 -2.83 -7.79
C TRP A 129 6.04 -2.57 -6.56
N TRP A 130 7.20 -1.93 -6.72
CA TRP A 130 8.03 -1.49 -5.60
C TRP A 130 7.29 -0.51 -4.69
N TYR A 131 6.44 0.35 -5.25
CA TYR A 131 5.56 1.23 -4.48
C TYR A 131 4.52 0.45 -3.66
N PHE A 132 3.92 -0.60 -4.21
CA PHE A 132 3.06 -1.49 -3.40
C PHE A 132 3.82 -2.18 -2.28
N VAL A 133 5.03 -2.67 -2.55
CA VAL A 133 5.89 -3.26 -1.52
C VAL A 133 6.23 -2.24 -0.44
N SER A 134 6.49 -0.98 -0.80
CA SER A 134 6.74 0.08 0.18
C SER A 134 5.55 0.25 1.12
N LYS A 135 4.30 0.25 0.62
CA LYS A 135 3.08 0.29 1.46
C LYS A 135 2.95 -0.87 2.42
N GLY A 136 3.40 -2.07 2.02
CA GLY A 136 3.49 -3.20 2.95
C GLY A 136 4.52 -2.97 4.05
N ILE A 137 5.68 -2.38 3.74
CA ILE A 137 6.71 -2.04 4.72
C ILE A 137 6.21 -0.95 5.69
N GLU A 138 5.41 0.01 5.23
CA GLU A 138 4.80 1.06 6.06
C GLU A 138 3.91 0.50 7.19
N TYR A 139 3.45 -0.75 7.11
CA TYR A 139 2.75 -1.39 8.23
C TYR A 139 3.62 -1.48 9.48
N LEU A 140 4.94 -1.58 9.30
CA LEU A 140 5.91 -1.58 10.39
C LEU A 140 5.93 -0.25 11.15
N ASP A 141 5.56 0.87 10.55
CA ASP A 141 5.43 2.16 11.27
C ASP A 141 4.42 2.05 12.41
N THR A 142 3.26 1.43 12.11
CA THR A 142 2.22 1.21 13.12
C THR A 142 2.71 0.24 14.20
N VAL A 143 3.47 -0.79 13.81
CA VAL A 143 4.11 -1.73 14.75
C VAL A 143 5.04 -0.98 15.70
N PHE A 144 5.91 -0.10 15.18
CA PHE A 144 6.82 0.69 16.00
C PHE A 144 6.07 1.67 16.92
N PHE A 145 4.98 2.28 16.47
CA PHE A 145 4.16 3.16 17.32
C PHE A 145 3.55 2.40 18.51
N ILE A 146 3.02 1.21 18.27
CA ILE A 146 2.45 0.35 19.31
C ILE A 146 3.53 -0.11 20.30
N LEU A 147 4.67 -0.60 19.81
CA LEU A 147 5.80 -1.05 20.65
C LEU A 147 6.42 0.08 21.48
N ARG A 148 6.31 1.33 21.03
CA ARG A 148 6.75 2.52 21.77
C ARG A 148 5.67 3.14 22.67
N LYS A 149 4.49 2.51 22.78
CA LYS A 149 3.32 3.05 23.47
C LYS A 149 2.89 4.44 22.99
N LYS A 150 3.10 4.75 21.70
CA LYS A 150 2.68 6.00 21.05
C LYS A 150 1.32 5.85 20.39
N ASN A 151 0.34 5.31 21.12
CA ASN A 151 -1.00 5.02 20.59
C ASN A 151 -1.74 6.28 20.09
N ASN A 152 -1.39 7.47 20.57
CA ASN A 152 -1.95 8.73 20.07
C ASN A 152 -1.62 9.00 18.59
N GLN A 153 -0.59 8.34 18.03
CA GLN A 153 -0.24 8.43 16.61
C GLN A 153 -1.02 7.43 15.76
N VAL A 154 -1.54 6.35 16.36
CA VAL A 154 -2.33 5.32 15.69
C VAL A 154 -3.80 5.71 15.77
N SER A 155 -4.20 6.64 14.91
CA SER A 155 -5.61 7.04 14.77
C SER A 155 -6.38 6.06 13.89
N PHE A 156 -7.71 6.10 13.95
CA PHE A 156 -8.57 5.34 13.03
C PHE A 156 -8.23 5.65 11.56
N LEU A 157 -8.03 6.94 11.25
CA LEU A 157 -7.69 7.39 9.90
C LEU A 157 -6.36 6.78 9.42
N HIS A 158 -5.34 6.74 10.29
CA HIS A 158 -4.05 6.13 9.97
C HIS A 158 -4.22 4.65 9.59
N VAL A 159 -4.88 3.86 10.45
CA VAL A 159 -5.07 2.43 10.22
C VAL A 159 -5.93 2.17 8.99
N TYR A 160 -7.02 2.92 8.82
CA TYR A 160 -7.90 2.82 7.66
C TYR A 160 -7.13 3.11 6.37
N HIS A 161 -6.40 4.23 6.32
CA HIS A 161 -5.60 4.63 5.17
C HIS A 161 -4.53 3.59 4.81
N HIS A 162 -3.75 3.10 5.80
CA HIS A 162 -2.75 2.08 5.53
C HIS A 162 -3.37 0.76 5.03
N CYS A 163 -4.49 0.32 5.63
CA CYS A 163 -5.17 -0.90 5.21
C CYS A 163 -5.73 -0.81 3.78
N THR A 164 -6.41 0.30 3.46
CA THR A 164 -7.04 0.49 2.15
C THR A 164 -6.00 0.73 1.06
N MET A 165 -4.98 1.55 1.30
CA MET A 165 -3.95 1.84 0.30
C MET A 165 -3.22 0.58 -0.15
N PHE A 166 -2.80 -0.29 0.76
CA PHE A 166 -2.12 -1.55 0.39
C PHE A 166 -3.02 -2.45 -0.47
N THR A 167 -4.30 -2.57 -0.12
CA THR A 167 -5.25 -3.42 -0.85
C THR A 167 -5.62 -2.82 -2.21
N LEU A 168 -5.86 -1.51 -2.29
CA LEU A 168 -6.19 -0.80 -3.52
C LEU A 168 -5.02 -0.82 -4.51
N TRP A 169 -3.79 -0.66 -4.03
CA TRP A 169 -2.61 -0.72 -4.90
C TRP A 169 -2.33 -2.12 -5.43
N TRP A 170 -2.63 -3.17 -4.66
CA TRP A 170 -2.58 -4.55 -5.17
C TRP A 170 -3.53 -4.74 -6.36
N ILE A 171 -4.77 -4.24 -6.24
CA ILE A 171 -5.74 -4.24 -7.34
C ILE A 171 -5.21 -3.38 -8.50
N GLY A 172 -4.75 -2.17 -8.22
CA GLY A 172 -4.20 -1.27 -9.22
C GLY A 172 -3.11 -1.92 -10.07
N ILE A 173 -2.13 -2.59 -9.45
CA ILE A 173 -1.04 -3.25 -10.18
C ILE A 173 -1.53 -4.49 -10.93
N LYS A 174 -2.45 -5.27 -10.35
CA LYS A 174 -2.90 -6.51 -10.98
C LYS A 174 -3.66 -6.29 -12.28
N TRP A 175 -4.37 -5.17 -12.41
CA TRP A 175 -5.20 -4.85 -13.58
C TRP A 175 -4.69 -3.67 -14.41
N VAL A 176 -4.03 -2.70 -13.79
CA VAL A 176 -3.71 -1.39 -14.38
C VAL A 176 -2.29 -0.96 -13.95
N ALA A 177 -1.28 -1.76 -14.29
CA ALA A 177 0.12 -1.52 -13.94
C ALA A 177 0.77 -0.38 -14.76
N GLY A 178 0.18 0.82 -14.76
CA GLY A 178 0.67 1.96 -15.52
C GLY A 178 -0.36 3.07 -15.66
N GLY A 179 -0.18 3.92 -16.69
CA GLY A 179 -1.06 5.06 -16.94
C GLY A 179 -1.06 6.06 -15.79
N GLN A 180 -2.14 6.85 -15.64
CA GLN A 180 -2.22 7.98 -14.70
C GLN A 180 -1.93 7.65 -13.22
N ALA A 181 -1.97 6.37 -12.81
CA ALA A 181 -1.55 5.94 -11.48
C ALA A 181 -0.08 6.30 -11.17
N PHE A 182 0.79 6.40 -12.19
CA PHE A 182 2.20 6.77 -12.04
C PHE A 182 2.38 8.11 -11.31
N PHE A 183 1.54 9.10 -11.64
CA PHE A 183 1.66 10.45 -11.09
C PHE A 183 1.38 10.48 -9.58
N GLY A 184 0.32 9.78 -9.16
CA GLY A 184 -0.02 9.64 -7.74
C GLY A 184 1.08 8.92 -6.96
N ALA A 185 1.59 7.80 -7.49
CA ALA A 185 2.71 7.07 -6.87
C ALA A 185 3.99 7.91 -6.80
N GLN A 186 4.28 8.69 -7.85
CA GLN A 186 5.46 9.54 -7.92
C GLN A 186 5.41 10.66 -6.88
N MET A 187 4.31 11.40 -6.81
CA MET A 187 4.14 12.48 -5.83
C MET A 187 4.16 11.93 -4.40
N ASN A 188 3.47 10.82 -4.16
CA ASN A 188 3.46 10.18 -2.85
C ASN A 188 4.87 9.73 -2.44
N SER A 189 5.61 9.04 -3.33
CA SER A 189 6.99 8.61 -3.07
C SER A 189 7.90 9.80 -2.73
N PHE A 190 7.76 10.92 -3.46
CA PHE A 190 8.52 12.14 -3.17
C PHE A 190 8.23 12.69 -1.76
N ILE A 191 6.96 12.77 -1.38
CA ILE A 191 6.57 13.24 -0.05
C ILE A 191 7.04 12.27 1.03
N HIS A 192 6.99 10.96 0.77
CA HIS A 192 7.50 9.94 1.68
C HIS A 192 9.03 10.04 1.86
N VAL A 193 9.81 10.39 0.83
CA VAL A 193 11.24 10.71 0.97
C VAL A 193 11.44 11.83 1.98
N ILE A 194 10.68 12.93 1.86
CA ILE A 194 10.80 14.08 2.77
C ILE A 194 10.34 13.69 4.19
N MET A 195 9.23 12.98 4.31
CA MET A 195 8.66 12.54 5.58
C MET A 195 9.60 11.59 6.33
N TYR A 196 10.12 10.55 5.69
CA TYR A 196 11.05 9.62 6.33
C TYR A 196 12.42 10.24 6.60
N SER A 197 12.87 11.19 5.76
CA SER A 197 14.07 11.98 6.06
C SER A 197 13.87 12.80 7.34
N TYR A 198 12.70 13.42 7.51
CA TYR A 198 12.35 14.11 8.74
C TYR A 198 12.37 13.16 9.94
N TYR A 199 11.72 11.98 9.84
CA TYR A 199 11.71 11.02 10.94
C TYR A 199 13.11 10.47 11.27
N GLY A 200 13.93 10.18 10.27
CA GLY A 200 15.33 9.80 10.45
C GLY A 200 16.11 10.88 11.21
N LEU A 201 15.99 12.15 10.78
CA LEU A 201 16.63 13.30 11.44
C LEU A 201 16.14 13.50 12.88
N THR A 202 14.84 13.35 13.16
CA THR A 202 14.32 13.41 14.54
C THR A 202 14.88 12.30 15.43
N ALA A 203 15.21 11.14 14.86
CA ALA A 203 15.76 10.01 15.58
C ALA A 203 17.25 10.21 15.95
N PHE A 204 17.99 11.10 15.29
CA PHE A 204 19.36 11.49 15.69
C PHE A 204 19.43 12.36 16.96
N GLY A 205 18.29 12.82 17.47
CA GLY A 205 18.13 13.23 18.87
C GLY A 205 17.65 14.66 19.07
N PRO A 206 17.56 15.11 20.33
CA PRO A 206 16.98 16.41 20.70
C PRO A 206 17.72 17.60 20.10
N TRP A 207 19.01 17.44 19.77
CA TRP A 207 19.83 18.50 19.19
C TRP A 207 19.40 18.84 17.75
N ILE A 208 18.99 17.84 16.97
CA ILE A 208 18.48 18.05 15.59
C ILE A 208 17.01 18.45 15.61
N GLN A 209 16.22 17.96 16.57
CA GLN A 209 14.79 18.29 16.68
C GLN A 209 14.51 19.80 16.79
N LYS A 210 15.44 20.58 17.36
CA LYS A 210 15.31 22.05 17.45
C LYS A 210 15.30 22.73 16.09
N TYR A 211 15.96 22.15 15.08
CA TYR A 211 16.03 22.71 13.73
C TYR A 211 14.86 22.28 12.84
N LEU A 212 14.01 21.37 13.31
CA LEU A 212 12.92 20.75 12.55
C LEU A 212 11.59 21.50 12.66
N TRP A 213 11.64 22.82 12.46
CA TRP A 213 10.49 23.74 12.55
C TRP A 213 9.44 23.49 11.46
N TRP A 214 9.82 22.88 10.34
CA TRP A 214 8.94 22.69 9.19
C TRP A 214 7.97 21.50 9.30
N LYS A 215 7.79 20.91 10.49
CA LYS A 215 6.85 19.79 10.71
C LYS A 215 5.45 20.07 10.15
N ARG A 216 4.98 21.32 10.30
CA ARG A 216 3.65 21.75 9.84
C ARG A 216 3.53 21.68 8.31
N TYR A 217 4.59 21.97 7.57
CA TYR A 217 4.60 21.87 6.10
C TYR A 217 4.54 20.42 5.63
N LEU A 218 5.17 19.49 6.35
CA LEU A 218 5.07 18.07 6.04
C LEU A 218 3.63 17.57 6.15
N THR A 219 2.91 17.98 7.19
CA THR A 219 1.50 17.64 7.35
C THR A 219 0.63 18.25 6.25
N MET A 220 0.93 19.48 5.80
CA MET A 220 0.22 20.06 4.65
C MET A 220 0.51 19.31 3.35
N LEU A 221 1.77 18.95 3.08
CA LEU A 221 2.16 18.20 1.89
C LEU A 221 1.48 16.82 1.86
N GLN A 222 1.39 16.14 3.00
CA GLN A 222 0.68 14.86 3.12
C GLN A 222 -0.83 14.97 2.93
N LEU A 223 -1.44 16.15 3.14
CA LEU A 223 -2.87 16.39 2.89
C LEU A 223 -3.16 16.81 1.44
N VAL A 224 -2.16 17.36 0.75
CA VAL A 224 -2.27 17.82 -0.65
C VAL A 224 -2.01 16.68 -1.64
N SER A 225 -1.36 15.61 -1.21
CA SER A 225 -1.14 14.39 -1.97
C SER A 225 -2.30 13.43 -1.89
#